data_AF-A0A7W4DT91-F1
#
_entry.id   AF-A0A7W4DT91-F1
#
_cell.length_a   1.000
_cell.length_b   1.000
_cell.length_c   1.000
_cell.angle_alpha   90.00
_cell.angle_beta   90.00
_cell.angle_gamma   90.00
#
_symmetry.space_group_name_H-M   'P 1'
#
loop_
_entity.id
_entity.type
_entity.pdbx_description
1 polymer ?
#
loop_
_entity_poly.entity_id
_entity_poly.type
_entity_poly.pdbx_seq_one_letter_code
_entity_poly.pdbx_strand_id
1 'polypeptide(L)'
;MNTIDPAELSDFQRQIFQLERDNNSELIHFKKGNIPILLSAPHTVNFLKEDGNFKMREGYTKAIVKYLAQKTGAFLMIKENSDGIDPNKLEMENYKHQLLEVINKYQIQLVLDIHGAASHHDFAIEIGSLDGVSVRPQTIESLKTALKNQGIAPVAENNPFKGGGITKTVHGNTNIEVLQLEINRDNRDITHPKKLFYLCKSLENFLKSFPQ
;
A
#
# COMPACT_ATOMS: atom_id res chain seq x y z
N MET A 1 10.54 -18.03 -16.29
CA MET A 1 10.80 -16.98 -15.28
C MET A 1 12.11 -16.32 -15.66
N ASN A 2 12.12 -15.00 -15.88
CA ASN A 2 13.38 -14.28 -16.02
C ASN A 2 14.13 -14.41 -14.70
N THR A 3 15.38 -14.86 -14.74
CA THR A 3 16.23 -14.94 -13.56
C THR A 3 16.63 -13.52 -13.15
N ILE A 4 16.30 -13.08 -11.94
CA ILE A 4 16.74 -11.78 -11.41
C ILE A 4 18.27 -11.79 -11.32
N ASP A 5 18.90 -10.71 -11.78
CA ASP A 5 20.33 -10.50 -11.57
C ASP A 5 20.63 -10.45 -10.06
N PRO A 6 21.57 -11.27 -9.54
CA PRO A 6 21.98 -11.22 -8.13
C PRO A 6 22.39 -9.82 -7.64
N ALA A 7 23.01 -9.00 -8.49
CA ALA A 7 23.39 -7.63 -8.13
C ALA A 7 22.16 -6.74 -7.96
N GLU A 8 21.20 -6.83 -8.89
CA GLU A 8 19.93 -6.10 -8.82
C GLU A 8 19.14 -6.48 -7.54
N LEU A 9 19.07 -7.77 -7.23
CA LEU A 9 18.39 -8.24 -6.02
C LEU A 9 19.08 -7.72 -4.75
N SER A 10 20.42 -7.73 -4.71
CA SER A 10 21.18 -7.22 -3.57
C SER A 10 20.96 -5.72 -3.36
N ASP A 11 20.97 -4.94 -4.44
CA ASP A 11 20.73 -3.50 -4.39
C ASP A 11 19.30 -3.16 -3.98
N PHE A 12 18.32 -3.95 -4.45
CA PHE A 12 16.95 -3.85 -3.98
C PHE A 12 16.83 -4.13 -2.48
N GLN A 13 17.45 -5.20 -1.98
CA GLN A 13 17.43 -5.53 -0.56
C GLN A 13 18.02 -4.41 0.30
N ARG A 14 19.15 -3.83 -0.14
CA ARG A 14 19.78 -2.67 0.53
C ARG A 14 18.84 -1.48 0.57
N GLN A 15 18.19 -1.13 -0.55
CA GLN A 15 17.23 -0.04 -0.62
C GLN A 15 16.04 -0.25 0.33
N ILE A 16 15.38 -1.41 0.25
CA ILE A 16 14.21 -1.73 1.11
C ILE A 16 14.60 -1.67 2.59
N PHE A 17 15.73 -2.26 2.97
CA PHE A 17 16.18 -2.25 4.36
C PHE A 17 16.44 -0.84 4.88
N GLN A 18 17.02 0.03 4.06
CA GLN A 18 17.22 1.45 4.40
C GLN A 18 15.87 2.17 4.55
N LEU A 19 14.95 1.99 3.61
CA LEU A 19 13.64 2.65 3.61
C LEU A 19 12.74 2.22 4.78
N GLU A 20 12.84 0.96 5.22
CA GLU A 20 12.13 0.48 6.41
C GLU A 20 12.63 1.15 7.70
N ARG A 21 13.91 1.53 7.74
CA ARG A 21 14.57 2.14 8.91
C ARG A 21 14.62 3.66 8.85
N ASP A 22 14.34 4.23 7.69
CA ASP A 22 14.14 5.66 7.50
C ASP A 22 12.86 6.07 8.25
N ASN A 23 13.05 6.67 9.42
CA ASN A 23 11.98 7.15 10.30
C ASN A 23 11.92 8.66 10.22
N ASN A 24 10.71 9.20 10.20
CA ASN A 24 10.45 10.63 10.32
C ASN A 24 9.89 10.94 11.72
N SER A 25 10.20 12.11 12.27
CA SER A 25 9.62 12.58 13.54
C SER A 25 8.16 13.03 13.41
N GLU A 26 7.69 13.26 12.18
CA GLU A 26 6.30 13.63 11.90
C GLU A 26 5.33 12.49 12.21
N LEU A 27 4.12 12.82 12.65
CA LEU A 27 3.06 11.82 12.84
C LEU A 27 2.66 11.17 11.51
N ILE A 28 2.47 12.02 10.50
CA ILE A 28 2.08 11.66 9.15
C ILE A 28 3.13 12.27 8.22
N HIS A 29 3.80 11.43 7.46
CA HIS A 29 4.75 11.86 6.45
C HIS A 29 4.06 11.85 5.10
N PHE A 30 3.89 13.04 4.56
CA PHE A 30 3.43 13.27 3.20
C PHE A 30 4.61 13.69 2.32
N LYS A 31 4.73 13.10 1.12
CA LYS A 31 5.66 13.58 0.10
C LYS A 31 4.97 13.69 -1.25
N LYS A 32 5.07 14.90 -1.83
CA LYS A 32 4.53 15.23 -3.14
C LYS A 32 5.19 14.39 -4.24
N GLY A 33 4.36 13.84 -5.12
CA GLY A 33 4.76 13.18 -6.36
C GLY A 33 4.56 14.05 -7.60
N ASN A 34 4.66 13.44 -8.78
CA ASN A 34 4.47 14.07 -10.08
C ASN A 34 3.50 13.32 -11.01
N ILE A 35 2.96 12.18 -10.59
CA ILE A 35 1.86 11.48 -11.26
C ILE A 35 0.62 11.46 -10.36
N PRO A 36 -0.62 11.41 -10.88
CA PRO A 36 -1.85 11.55 -10.09
C PRO A 36 -2.23 10.28 -9.32
N ILE A 37 -1.25 9.64 -8.69
CA ILE A 37 -1.42 8.43 -7.87
C ILE A 37 -0.87 8.70 -6.48
N LEU A 38 -1.64 8.32 -5.45
CA LEU A 38 -1.23 8.39 -4.06
C LEU A 38 -1.11 6.98 -3.47
N LEU A 39 0.04 6.68 -2.90
CA LEU A 39 0.30 5.46 -2.16
C LEU A 39 0.16 5.75 -0.65
N SER A 40 -0.70 5.00 0.04
CA SER A 40 -0.84 5.13 1.49
C SER A 40 -0.36 3.90 2.25
N ALA A 41 0.18 4.10 3.46
CA ALA A 41 0.46 3.03 4.42
C ALA A 41 0.16 3.53 5.85
N PRO A 42 -1.03 3.25 6.39
CA PRO A 42 -1.46 3.79 7.69
C PRO A 42 -0.96 3.00 8.90
N HIS A 43 -0.51 1.75 8.74
CA HIS A 43 -0.16 0.87 9.86
C HIS A 43 1.33 0.55 9.96
N THR A 44 2.20 1.55 9.79
CA THR A 44 3.66 1.32 9.82
C THR A 44 4.28 1.33 11.23
N VAL A 45 3.45 1.66 12.23
CA VAL A 45 3.82 1.76 13.65
C VAL A 45 2.98 0.83 14.50
N ASN A 46 3.49 0.50 15.69
CA ASN A 46 2.68 -0.20 16.69
C ASN A 46 1.68 0.79 17.30
N PHE A 47 0.46 0.34 17.54
CA PHE A 47 -0.56 1.12 18.24
C PHE A 47 -0.85 0.46 19.58
N LEU A 48 -0.79 1.23 20.66
CA LEU A 48 -1.41 0.84 21.91
C LEU A 48 -2.87 1.26 21.83
N LYS A 49 -3.79 0.30 21.87
CA LYS A 49 -5.23 0.57 21.95
C LYS A 49 -5.59 0.99 23.38
N GLU A 50 -6.72 1.69 23.52
CA GLU A 50 -7.24 2.16 24.81
C GLU A 50 -7.47 1.03 25.83
N ASP A 51 -7.76 -0.19 25.34
CA ASP A 51 -7.94 -1.39 26.15
C ASP A 51 -6.63 -2.04 26.62
N GLY A 52 -5.47 -1.43 26.30
CA GLY A 52 -4.14 -1.93 26.63
C GLY A 52 -3.57 -2.95 25.63
N ASN A 53 -4.32 -3.35 24.60
CA ASN A 53 -3.84 -4.27 23.58
C ASN A 53 -2.98 -3.57 22.53
N PHE A 54 -1.91 -4.22 22.08
CA PHE A 54 -1.09 -3.71 20.97
C PHE A 54 -1.61 -4.19 19.62
N LYS A 55 -1.87 -3.27 18.69
CA LYS A 55 -1.90 -3.59 17.24
C LYS A 55 -0.47 -3.49 16.73
N MET A 56 0.09 -4.63 16.33
CA MET A 56 1.42 -4.69 15.75
C MET A 56 1.46 -3.97 14.40
N ARG A 57 2.58 -3.30 14.13
CA ARG A 57 2.83 -2.70 12.81
C ARG A 57 2.80 -3.75 11.71
N GLU A 58 2.38 -3.31 10.54
CA GLU A 58 2.43 -4.06 9.29
C GLU A 58 3.80 -3.83 8.63
N GLY A 59 4.81 -4.59 9.08
CA GLY A 59 6.21 -4.37 8.66
C GLY A 59 6.42 -4.33 7.13
N TYR A 60 7.39 -3.54 6.68
CA TYR A 60 7.73 -3.33 5.26
C TYR A 60 6.69 -2.63 4.38
N THR A 61 5.45 -2.37 4.85
CA THR A 61 4.49 -1.55 4.08
C THR A 61 5.03 -0.13 3.85
N LYS A 62 5.69 0.45 4.86
CA LYS A 62 6.44 1.71 4.75
C LYS A 62 7.48 1.66 3.64
N ALA A 63 8.39 0.67 3.69
CA ALA A 63 9.45 0.55 2.71
C ALA A 63 8.92 0.34 1.29
N ILE A 64 7.86 -0.45 1.13
CA ILE A 64 7.18 -0.68 -0.16
C ILE A 64 6.64 0.63 -0.72
N VAL A 65 5.88 1.40 0.08
CA VAL A 65 5.33 2.69 -0.36
C VAL A 65 6.44 3.68 -0.74
N LYS A 66 7.46 3.83 0.11
CA LYS A 66 8.60 4.72 -0.17
C LYS A 66 9.34 4.29 -1.45
N TYR A 67 9.57 2.98 -1.62
CA TYR A 67 10.26 2.44 -2.79
C TYR A 67 9.46 2.69 -4.08
N LEU A 68 8.17 2.37 -4.08
CA LEU A 68 7.29 2.57 -5.23
C LEU A 68 7.20 4.04 -5.61
N ALA A 69 7.01 4.94 -4.64
CA ALA A 69 7.00 6.38 -4.88
C ALA A 69 8.31 6.88 -5.52
N GLN A 70 9.47 6.37 -5.09
CA GLN A 70 10.75 6.70 -5.73
C GLN A 70 10.87 6.18 -7.17
N LYS A 71 10.30 5.01 -7.48
CA LYS A 71 10.40 4.39 -8.83
C LYS A 71 9.38 4.91 -9.83
N THR A 72 8.25 5.43 -9.36
CA THR A 72 7.14 5.84 -10.22
C THR A 72 6.87 7.34 -10.20
N GLY A 73 7.34 8.04 -9.16
CA GLY A 73 6.98 9.45 -8.93
C GLY A 73 5.59 9.61 -8.32
N ALA A 74 4.96 8.55 -7.83
CA ALA A 74 3.70 8.63 -7.09
C ALA A 74 3.85 9.48 -5.82
N PHE A 75 2.75 10.09 -5.39
CA PHE A 75 2.65 10.69 -4.07
C PHE A 75 2.70 9.58 -3.02
N LEU A 76 3.17 9.90 -1.81
CA LEU A 76 3.03 9.02 -0.65
C LEU A 76 2.45 9.75 0.54
N MET A 77 1.71 9.00 1.36
CA MET A 77 1.31 9.41 2.70
C MET A 77 1.41 8.22 3.65
N ILE A 78 2.17 8.36 4.72
CA ILE A 78 2.50 7.26 5.64
C ILE A 78 2.29 7.74 7.07
N LYS A 79 1.73 6.88 7.93
CA LYS A 79 1.72 7.13 9.38
C LYS A 79 3.05 6.67 9.97
N GLU A 80 3.93 7.60 10.33
CA GLU A 80 5.30 7.34 10.80
C GLU A 80 5.41 7.26 12.33
N ASN A 81 4.47 7.85 13.06
CA ASN A 81 4.38 7.74 14.52
C ASN A 81 2.94 7.42 14.97
N SER A 82 2.81 6.90 16.20
CA SER A 82 1.52 6.54 16.77
C SER A 82 0.96 7.69 17.62
N ASP A 83 -0.31 8.00 17.41
CA ASP A 83 -1.17 8.85 18.24
C ASP A 83 -2.24 8.01 18.99
N GLY A 84 -2.14 6.67 18.94
CA GLY A 84 -3.14 5.75 19.50
C GLY A 84 -4.40 5.56 18.62
N ILE A 85 -4.50 6.27 17.50
CA ILE A 85 -5.67 6.23 16.61
C ILE A 85 -5.37 5.32 15.42
N ASP A 86 -6.19 4.30 15.24
CA ASP A 86 -6.16 3.41 14.08
C ASP A 86 -6.87 4.08 12.90
N PRO A 87 -6.16 4.45 11.82
CA PRO A 87 -6.74 5.16 10.67
C PRO A 87 -7.80 4.34 9.93
N ASN A 88 -7.88 3.03 10.18
CA ASN A 88 -8.83 2.15 9.52
C ASN A 88 -10.18 2.04 10.25
N LYS A 89 -10.34 2.68 11.43
CA LYS A 89 -11.67 2.83 12.05
C LYS A 89 -12.57 3.72 11.19
N LEU A 90 -13.86 3.81 11.51
CA LEU A 90 -14.82 4.57 10.68
C LEU A 90 -14.75 6.07 10.91
N GLU A 91 -14.34 6.50 12.10
CA GLU A 91 -14.28 7.89 12.50
C GLU A 91 -13.37 8.71 11.57
N MET A 92 -13.74 9.96 11.34
CA MET A 92 -12.89 10.89 10.62
C MET A 92 -11.82 11.41 11.58
N GLU A 93 -10.56 11.26 11.19
CA GLU A 93 -9.40 11.66 11.98
C GLU A 93 -8.36 12.35 11.09
N ASN A 94 -7.31 12.91 11.70
CA ASN A 94 -6.31 13.74 11.05
C ASN A 94 -5.71 13.10 9.78
N TYR A 95 -5.39 11.81 9.79
CA TYR A 95 -4.87 11.10 8.61
C TYR A 95 -5.84 11.15 7.43
N LYS A 96 -7.13 10.92 7.68
CA LYS A 96 -8.17 10.95 6.63
C LYS A 96 -8.47 12.35 6.15
N HIS A 97 -8.46 13.34 7.06
CA HIS A 97 -8.57 14.75 6.66
C HIS A 97 -7.43 15.13 5.72
N GLN A 98 -6.18 14.84 6.09
CA GLN A 98 -5.02 15.10 5.24
C GLN A 98 -5.08 14.31 3.93
N LEU A 99 -5.57 13.06 3.96
CA LEU A 99 -5.77 12.24 2.75
C LEU A 99 -6.66 12.97 1.74
N LEU A 100 -7.83 13.42 2.18
CA LEU A 100 -8.81 14.11 1.33
C LEU A 100 -8.29 15.47 0.86
N GLU A 101 -7.58 16.21 1.71
CA GLU A 101 -6.93 17.46 1.33
C GLU A 101 -5.90 17.25 0.21
N VAL A 102 -5.05 16.22 0.33
CA VAL A 102 -4.05 15.86 -0.68
C VAL A 102 -4.73 15.45 -1.99
N ILE A 103 -5.75 14.59 -1.92
CA ILE A 103 -6.50 14.13 -3.10
C ILE A 103 -7.05 15.32 -3.88
N ASN A 104 -7.73 16.23 -3.19
CA ASN A 104 -8.34 17.40 -3.80
C ASN A 104 -7.29 18.40 -4.31
N LYS A 105 -6.26 18.68 -3.51
CA LYS A 105 -5.23 19.67 -3.85
C LYS A 105 -4.41 19.26 -5.08
N TYR A 106 -4.09 17.98 -5.21
CA TYR A 106 -3.21 17.48 -6.27
C TYR A 106 -3.92 16.70 -7.37
N GLN A 107 -5.27 16.70 -7.36
CA GLN A 107 -6.09 16.04 -8.38
C GLN A 107 -5.69 14.56 -8.56
N ILE A 108 -5.52 13.87 -7.43
CA ILE A 108 -5.21 12.45 -7.43
C ILE A 108 -6.35 11.69 -8.11
N GLN A 109 -6.03 10.70 -8.95
CA GLN A 109 -6.98 9.88 -9.67
C GLN A 109 -7.06 8.44 -9.12
N LEU A 110 -6.00 7.97 -8.47
CA LEU A 110 -5.93 6.66 -7.83
C LEU A 110 -5.28 6.76 -6.44
N VAL A 111 -5.93 6.15 -5.45
CA VAL A 111 -5.32 5.83 -4.16
C VAL A 111 -5.08 4.32 -4.07
N LEU A 112 -3.85 3.94 -3.77
CA LEU A 112 -3.49 2.55 -3.46
C LEU A 112 -3.09 2.46 -1.98
N ASP A 113 -3.98 1.89 -1.18
CA ASP A 113 -3.84 1.79 0.27
C ASP A 113 -3.19 0.46 0.66
N ILE A 114 -1.93 0.52 1.06
CA ILE A 114 -1.05 -0.64 1.27
C ILE A 114 -1.10 -1.09 2.72
N HIS A 115 -1.52 -2.34 2.89
CA HIS A 115 -1.61 -3.03 4.16
C HIS A 115 -0.85 -4.37 4.17
N GLY A 116 -0.67 -4.90 5.37
CA GLY A 116 -0.01 -6.18 5.61
C GLY A 116 -0.91 -7.21 6.28
N ALA A 117 -1.18 -8.31 5.57
CA ALA A 117 -1.82 -9.48 6.13
C ALA A 117 -0.82 -10.42 6.83
N ALA A 118 -1.35 -11.29 7.70
CA ALA A 118 -0.58 -12.37 8.34
C ALA A 118 -0.22 -13.48 7.33
N SER A 119 0.82 -14.28 7.63
CA SER A 119 1.29 -15.35 6.73
C SER A 119 0.34 -16.55 6.62
N HIS A 120 -0.60 -16.72 7.55
CA HIS A 120 -1.55 -17.85 7.54
C HIS A 120 -2.68 -17.68 6.53
N HIS A 121 -2.84 -16.52 5.91
CA HIS A 121 -3.78 -16.35 4.81
C HIS A 121 -3.30 -17.13 3.59
N ASP A 122 -4.24 -17.67 2.82
CA ASP A 122 -3.98 -18.49 1.63
C ASP A 122 -3.68 -17.66 0.38
N PHE A 123 -3.91 -16.35 0.40
CA PHE A 123 -3.56 -15.42 -0.67
C PHE A 123 -2.14 -14.84 -0.53
N ALA A 124 -1.53 -14.49 -1.67
CA ALA A 124 -0.33 -13.66 -1.71
C ALA A 124 -0.66 -12.18 -1.54
N ILE A 125 -1.73 -11.73 -2.20
CA ILE A 125 -2.33 -10.40 -2.08
C ILE A 125 -3.84 -10.54 -2.11
N GLU A 126 -4.53 -9.73 -1.33
CA GLU A 126 -5.95 -9.49 -1.50
C GLU A 126 -6.21 -8.04 -1.94
N ILE A 127 -7.16 -7.88 -2.86
CA ILE A 127 -7.64 -6.59 -3.36
C ILE A 127 -9.01 -6.28 -2.74
N GLY A 128 -9.07 -5.27 -1.87
CA GLY A 128 -10.29 -4.70 -1.34
C GLY A 128 -10.75 -3.52 -2.20
N SER A 129 -11.94 -3.64 -2.79
CA SER A 129 -12.52 -2.66 -3.73
C SER A 129 -13.97 -2.29 -3.40
N LEU A 130 -14.40 -2.56 -2.16
CA LEU A 130 -15.78 -2.45 -1.69
C LEU A 130 -16.74 -3.25 -2.59
N ASP A 131 -16.39 -4.50 -2.89
CA ASP A 131 -17.14 -5.34 -3.84
C ASP A 131 -17.22 -4.72 -5.26
N GLY A 132 -16.16 -4.00 -5.67
CA GLY A 132 -16.01 -3.43 -7.01
C GLY A 132 -16.57 -2.02 -7.21
N VAL A 133 -17.11 -1.37 -6.17
CA VAL A 133 -17.70 -0.02 -6.31
C VAL A 133 -16.68 1.12 -6.17
N SER A 134 -15.52 0.88 -5.55
CA SER A 134 -14.54 1.93 -5.30
C SER A 134 -13.53 2.14 -6.43
N VAL A 135 -13.65 1.40 -7.53
CA VAL A 135 -12.64 1.31 -8.59
C VAL A 135 -13.28 0.84 -9.90
N ARG A 136 -12.69 1.17 -11.05
CA ARG A 136 -13.13 0.64 -12.35
C ARG A 136 -12.65 -0.80 -12.52
N PRO A 137 -13.45 -1.70 -13.14
CA PRO A 137 -13.04 -3.08 -13.39
C PRO A 137 -11.72 -3.20 -14.15
N GLN A 138 -11.43 -2.30 -15.09
CA GLN A 138 -10.20 -2.31 -15.88
C GLN A 138 -8.95 -2.09 -15.02
N THR A 139 -9.07 -1.31 -13.93
CA THR A 139 -7.97 -1.06 -13.01
C THR A 139 -7.65 -2.31 -12.19
N ILE A 140 -8.66 -3.04 -11.71
CA ILE A 140 -8.48 -4.34 -11.05
C ILE A 140 -7.82 -5.34 -12.00
N GLU A 141 -8.32 -5.47 -13.23
CA GLU A 141 -7.77 -6.41 -14.22
C GLU A 141 -6.33 -6.06 -14.61
N SER A 142 -6.01 -4.77 -14.71
CA SER A 142 -4.63 -4.30 -14.96
C SER A 142 -3.69 -4.66 -13.81
N LEU A 143 -4.13 -4.47 -12.57
CA LEU A 143 -3.37 -4.87 -11.38
C LEU A 143 -3.16 -6.39 -11.34
N LYS A 144 -4.22 -7.19 -11.52
CA LYS A 144 -4.15 -8.66 -11.54
C LYS A 144 -3.23 -9.16 -12.65
N THR A 145 -3.26 -8.52 -13.82
CA THR A 145 -2.34 -8.82 -14.93
C THR A 145 -0.89 -8.51 -14.55
N ALA A 146 -0.61 -7.37 -13.95
CA ALA A 146 0.73 -7.01 -13.50
C ALA A 146 1.27 -7.97 -12.42
N LEU A 147 0.41 -8.45 -11.52
CA LEU A 147 0.72 -9.47 -10.51
C LEU A 147 1.01 -10.83 -11.15
N LYS A 148 0.11 -11.29 -12.03
CA LYS A 148 0.25 -12.56 -12.77
C LYS A 148 1.53 -12.60 -13.59
N ASN A 149 1.90 -11.49 -14.23
CA ASN A 149 3.10 -11.40 -15.06
C ASN A 149 4.41 -11.59 -14.28
N GLN A 150 4.40 -11.37 -12.96
CA GLN A 150 5.55 -11.67 -12.08
C GLN A 150 5.34 -12.95 -11.26
N GLY A 151 4.29 -13.74 -11.54
CA GLY A 151 3.98 -14.98 -10.84
C GLY A 151 3.46 -14.79 -9.42
N ILE A 152 2.88 -13.63 -9.09
CA ILE A 152 2.24 -13.41 -7.79
C ILE A 152 0.85 -14.04 -7.78
N ALA A 153 0.69 -15.08 -6.98
CA ALA A 153 -0.56 -15.82 -6.82
C ALA A 153 -0.58 -16.56 -5.45
N PRO A 154 -1.77 -16.87 -4.90
CA PRO A 154 -3.08 -16.48 -5.43
C PRO A 154 -3.43 -15.02 -5.08
N VAL A 155 -4.30 -14.42 -5.89
CA VAL A 155 -4.83 -13.07 -5.67
C VAL A 155 -6.30 -13.20 -5.29
N ALA A 156 -6.64 -12.81 -4.06
CA ALA A 156 -8.00 -12.78 -3.58
C ALA A 156 -8.65 -11.41 -3.84
N GLU A 157 -9.97 -11.35 -3.81
CA GLU A 157 -10.75 -10.13 -3.95
C GLU A 157 -11.85 -10.09 -2.91
N ASN A 158 -11.90 -9.00 -2.14
CA ASN A 158 -12.99 -8.69 -1.21
C ASN A 158 -13.33 -9.80 -0.18
N ASN A 159 -12.39 -10.70 0.11
CA ASN A 159 -12.55 -11.75 1.11
C ASN A 159 -11.19 -12.20 1.66
N PRO A 160 -10.94 -12.03 2.98
CA PRO A 160 -11.83 -11.44 4.00
C PRO A 160 -11.89 -9.90 4.05
N PHE A 161 -11.04 -9.18 3.32
CA PHE A 161 -10.86 -7.72 3.39
C PHE A 161 -11.48 -6.96 2.19
N LYS A 162 -12.73 -6.54 2.33
CA LYS A 162 -13.46 -5.75 1.31
C LYS A 162 -12.94 -4.34 1.06
N GLY A 163 -12.01 -3.83 1.88
CA GLY A 163 -11.65 -2.42 1.94
C GLY A 163 -12.13 -1.77 3.24
N GLY A 164 -11.23 -1.05 3.88
CA GLY A 164 -11.34 -0.55 5.24
C GLY A 164 -11.86 0.88 5.33
N GLY A 165 -11.63 1.51 6.49
CA GLY A 165 -12.00 2.89 6.78
C GLY A 165 -11.42 3.88 5.77
N ILE A 166 -10.18 3.71 5.32
CA ILE A 166 -9.57 4.58 4.31
C ILE A 166 -10.28 4.44 2.95
N THR A 167 -10.42 3.22 2.44
CA THR A 167 -11.12 2.94 1.17
C THR A 167 -12.53 3.53 1.18
N LYS A 168 -13.28 3.31 2.28
CA LYS A 168 -14.63 3.85 2.45
C LYS A 168 -14.65 5.38 2.50
N THR A 169 -13.71 5.98 3.22
CA THR A 169 -13.63 7.45 3.33
C THR A 169 -13.30 8.07 1.97
N VAL A 170 -12.31 7.56 1.24
CA VAL A 170 -11.96 8.09 -0.08
C VAL A 170 -13.13 7.94 -1.04
N HIS A 171 -13.70 6.74 -1.17
CA HIS A 171 -14.84 6.48 -2.05
C HIS A 171 -16.07 7.33 -1.69
N GLY A 172 -16.38 7.50 -0.41
CA GLY A 172 -17.55 8.25 0.04
C GLY A 172 -17.43 9.77 -0.09
N ASN A 173 -16.22 10.32 -0.30
CA ASN A 173 -15.98 11.77 -0.32
C ASN A 173 -15.40 12.27 -1.65
N THR A 174 -15.10 11.38 -2.59
CA THR A 174 -14.40 11.72 -3.84
C THR A 174 -14.92 10.85 -4.99
N ASN A 175 -14.64 11.25 -6.23
CA ASN A 175 -14.98 10.49 -7.44
C ASN A 175 -13.78 9.72 -8.02
N ILE A 176 -12.76 9.48 -7.21
CA ILE A 176 -11.50 8.88 -7.65
C ILE A 176 -11.51 7.38 -7.40
N GLU A 177 -10.59 6.65 -8.03
CA GLU A 177 -10.43 5.22 -7.76
C GLU A 177 -9.65 4.99 -6.47
N VAL A 178 -10.05 4.01 -5.69
CA VAL A 178 -9.32 3.57 -4.48
C VAL A 178 -9.36 2.06 -4.32
N LEU A 179 -8.20 1.49 -4.00
CA LEU A 179 -8.00 0.07 -3.73
C LEU A 179 -7.27 -0.09 -2.39
N GLN A 180 -7.71 -1.04 -1.57
CA GLN A 180 -6.90 -1.58 -0.47
C GLN A 180 -6.15 -2.81 -0.95
N LEU A 181 -4.85 -2.90 -0.67
CA LEU A 181 -4.06 -4.11 -0.88
C LEU A 181 -3.62 -4.69 0.46
N GLU A 182 -4.07 -5.90 0.75
CA GLU A 182 -3.60 -6.68 1.90
C GLU A 182 -2.52 -7.63 1.42
N ILE A 183 -1.26 -7.35 1.78
CA ILE A 183 -0.12 -8.12 1.28
C ILE A 183 0.30 -9.13 2.35
N ASN A 184 0.22 -10.41 2.00
CA ASN A 184 0.65 -11.49 2.88
C ASN A 184 2.11 -11.30 3.29
N ARG A 185 2.40 -11.49 4.58
CA ARG A 185 3.73 -11.32 5.16
C ARG A 185 4.85 -11.97 4.34
N ASP A 186 4.63 -13.17 3.83
CA ASP A 186 5.64 -13.90 3.06
C ASP A 186 5.98 -13.25 1.71
N ASN A 187 5.12 -12.34 1.21
CA ASN A 187 5.35 -11.59 -0.03
C ASN A 187 5.90 -10.18 0.21
N ARG A 188 5.88 -9.67 1.45
CA ARG A 188 6.38 -8.32 1.78
C ARG A 188 7.61 -8.26 2.68
N ASP A 189 8.01 -9.39 3.27
CA ASP A 189 9.11 -9.43 4.23
C ASP A 189 10.49 -9.60 3.56
N ILE A 190 11.51 -8.89 4.04
CA ILE A 190 12.89 -8.95 3.49
C ILE A 190 13.53 -10.34 3.63
N THR A 191 13.01 -11.18 4.53
CA THR A 191 13.41 -12.59 4.67
C THR A 191 13.03 -13.41 3.44
N HIS A 192 12.10 -12.93 2.61
CA HIS A 192 11.71 -13.49 1.32
C HIS A 192 12.02 -12.49 0.18
N PRO A 193 13.28 -12.11 -0.03
CA PRO A 193 13.63 -10.93 -0.83
C PRO A 193 13.21 -11.05 -2.30
N LYS A 194 13.21 -12.27 -2.86
CA LYS A 194 12.74 -12.51 -4.24
C LYS A 194 11.23 -12.27 -4.39
N LYS A 195 10.41 -12.71 -3.42
CA LYS A 195 8.96 -12.50 -3.44
C LYS A 195 8.65 -11.00 -3.33
N LEU A 196 9.30 -10.33 -2.38
CA LEU A 196 9.18 -8.89 -2.19
C LEU A 196 9.64 -8.09 -3.42
N PHE A 197 10.75 -8.49 -4.06
CA PHE A 197 11.21 -7.88 -5.31
C PHE A 197 10.15 -7.96 -6.40
N TYR A 198 9.61 -9.15 -6.66
CA TYR A 198 8.60 -9.34 -7.71
C TYR A 198 7.27 -8.67 -7.40
N LEU A 199 6.88 -8.63 -6.12
CA LEU A 199 5.74 -7.83 -5.66
C LEU A 199 5.94 -6.35 -6.00
N CYS A 200 7.06 -5.75 -5.58
CA CYS A 200 7.36 -4.36 -5.90
C CYS A 200 7.44 -4.13 -7.41
N LYS A 201 7.98 -5.09 -8.17
CA LYS A 201 8.05 -5.00 -9.64
C LYS A 201 6.67 -5.02 -10.28
N SER A 202 5.76 -5.88 -9.81
CA SER A 202 4.37 -5.91 -10.27
C SER A 202 3.67 -4.58 -10.00
N LEU A 203 3.78 -4.06 -8.77
CA LEU A 203 3.15 -2.80 -8.40
C LEU A 203 3.76 -1.62 -9.17
N GLU A 204 5.08 -1.59 -9.37
CA GLU A 204 5.75 -0.61 -10.23
C GLU A 204 5.19 -0.61 -11.65
N ASN A 205 5.07 -1.80 -12.27
CA ASN A 205 4.54 -1.94 -13.62
C ASN A 205 3.07 -1.50 -13.71
N PHE A 206 2.25 -1.88 -12.73
CA PHE A 206 0.85 -1.45 -12.64
C PHE A 206 0.75 0.08 -12.58
N LEU A 207 1.48 0.72 -11.66
CA LEU A 207 1.46 2.17 -11.47
C LEU A 207 1.94 2.92 -12.71
N LYS A 208 2.95 2.41 -13.42
CA LYS A 208 3.44 2.99 -14.69
C LYS A 208 2.46 2.83 -15.85
N SER A 209 1.58 1.83 -15.78
CA SER A 209 0.55 1.59 -16.80
C SER A 209 -0.78 2.31 -16.54
N PHE A 210 -0.96 2.88 -15.35
CA PHE A 210 -2.20 3.58 -15.00
C PHE A 210 -2.36 4.84 -15.86
N PRO A 211 -3.54 5.06 -16.47
CA PRO A 211 -3.80 6.27 -17.25
C PRO A 211 -3.61 7.54 -16.42
N GLN A 212 -2.95 8.56 -16.99
CA GLN A 212 -2.66 9.84 -16.32
C GLN A 212 -3.52 10.97 -16.89
#